data_AF-A0A9E5W1E0-F1
#
_entry.id   AF-A0A9E5W1E0-F1
#
_cell.length_a   1.000
_cell.length_b   1.000
_cell.length_c   1.000
_cell.angle_alpha   90.00
_cell.angle_beta   90.00
_cell.angle_gamma   90.00
#
_symmetry.space_group_name_H-M   'P 1'
#
loop_
_entity.id
_entity.type
_entity.pdbx_description
1 polymer ?
#
loop_
_entity_poly.entity_id
_entity_poly.type
_entity_poly.pdbx_seq_one_letter_code
_entity_poly.pdbx_strand_id
1 'polypeptide(L)'
;MRRRFKLSIIHYLALTGLGLVSTLAMLQINELRWEQRQTQQLMVEMQEHHQQETCALVKQIRIYRDKIQALEQENGALAEMLDLRVQNHRIVTGGLPVQELVPEWFLSRSGRPEQGLLTGINMPLLSRSGFSAGAFEKAWRHYGAAGLLGTGEALVKAEKKYGVNALALAAIIVHESGWGRSSLARQKNNLAGINATNSNPFGNARTFKSKAECIFYLAKMLKQDYLTTGGSFYRGDNLAAVNACYATDPAWASKVALIMGLIARAATEDPEALIARARAV
;
A
#
# COMPACT_ATOMS: atom_id res chain seq x y z
N MET A 1 -47.47 -83.34 53.77
CA MET A 1 -46.62 -83.86 52.67
C MET A 1 -45.41 -82.95 52.48
N ARG A 2 -44.21 -83.33 52.95
CA ARG A 2 -42.93 -82.68 52.60
C ARG A 2 -42.04 -83.74 51.96
N ARG A 3 -41.96 -83.79 50.62
CA ARG A 3 -40.98 -84.63 49.91
C ARG A 3 -39.60 -83.97 50.09
N ARG A 4 -38.76 -84.53 50.97
CA ARG A 4 -37.35 -84.13 51.10
C ARG A 4 -36.59 -84.73 49.92
N PHE A 5 -36.22 -83.91 48.95
CA PHE A 5 -35.30 -84.31 47.87
C PHE A 5 -33.93 -84.66 48.49
N LYS A 6 -33.49 -85.91 48.37
CA LYS A 6 -32.11 -86.34 48.71
C LYS A 6 -31.29 -86.26 47.43
N LEU A 7 -30.46 -85.23 47.28
CA LEU A 7 -29.46 -85.19 46.20
C LEU A 7 -28.39 -86.25 46.48
N SER A 8 -28.00 -87.04 45.48
CA SER A 8 -26.82 -87.90 45.59
C SER A 8 -25.55 -87.03 45.58
N ILE A 9 -24.49 -87.51 46.22
CA ILE A 9 -23.18 -86.84 46.28
C ILE A 9 -22.69 -86.42 44.87
N ILE A 10 -22.98 -87.23 43.86
CA ILE A 10 -22.61 -86.98 42.46
C ILE A 10 -23.33 -85.74 41.90
N HIS A 11 -24.63 -85.57 42.19
CA HIS A 11 -25.40 -84.40 41.75
C HIS A 11 -24.95 -83.12 42.43
N TYR A 12 -24.57 -83.20 43.72
CA TYR A 12 -24.03 -82.07 44.46
C TYR A 12 -22.69 -81.59 43.88
N LEU A 13 -21.75 -82.52 43.64
CA LEU A 13 -20.45 -82.22 43.03
C LEU A 13 -20.58 -81.62 41.63
N ALA A 14 -21.51 -82.12 40.81
CA ALA A 14 -21.79 -81.58 39.49
C ALA A 14 -22.32 -80.13 39.54
N LEU A 15 -23.24 -79.83 40.46
CA LEU A 15 -23.80 -78.48 40.65
C LEU A 15 -22.73 -77.49 41.16
N THR A 16 -21.89 -77.90 42.10
CA THR A 16 -20.79 -77.05 42.60
C THR A 16 -19.72 -76.82 41.54
N GLY A 17 -19.41 -77.83 40.73
CA GLY A 17 -18.48 -77.71 39.60
C GLY A 17 -18.98 -76.72 38.53
N LEU A 18 -20.27 -76.80 38.16
CA LEU A 18 -20.90 -75.85 37.25
C LEU A 18 -20.93 -74.42 37.83
N GLY A 19 -21.19 -74.28 39.13
CA GLY A 19 -21.13 -72.99 39.83
C GLY A 19 -19.73 -72.37 39.78
N LEU A 20 -18.69 -73.15 40.08
CA LEU A 20 -17.29 -72.70 40.02
C LEU A 20 -16.88 -72.27 38.61
N VAL A 21 -17.21 -73.08 37.58
CA VAL A 21 -16.95 -72.75 36.18
C VAL A 21 -17.67 -71.45 35.77
N SER A 22 -18.91 -71.27 36.20
CA SER A 22 -19.67 -70.03 35.94
C SER A 22 -19.02 -68.81 36.60
N THR A 23 -18.57 -68.93 37.86
CA THR A 23 -17.90 -67.82 38.56
C THR A 23 -16.55 -67.46 37.94
N LEU A 24 -15.76 -68.46 37.53
CA LEU A 24 -14.49 -68.25 36.83
C LEU A 24 -14.70 -67.60 35.47
N ALA A 25 -15.70 -68.04 34.71
CA ALA A 25 -16.07 -67.42 33.44
C ALA A 25 -16.54 -65.96 33.64
N MET A 26 -17.32 -65.67 34.69
CA MET A 26 -17.72 -64.30 35.01
C MET A 26 -16.53 -63.41 35.41
N LEU A 27 -15.58 -63.93 36.18
CA LEU A 27 -14.35 -63.23 36.54
C LEU A 27 -13.54 -62.85 35.28
N GLN A 28 -13.36 -63.80 34.37
CA GLN A 28 -12.61 -63.58 33.14
C GLN A 28 -13.31 -62.61 32.18
N ILE A 29 -14.64 -62.67 32.09
CA ILE A 29 -15.44 -61.69 31.35
C ILE A 29 -15.30 -60.29 31.97
N ASN A 30 -15.26 -60.18 33.30
CA ASN A 30 -15.13 -58.90 33.97
C ASN A 30 -13.74 -58.28 33.74
N GLU A 31 -12.69 -59.10 33.75
CA GLU A 31 -11.31 -58.70 33.43
C GLU A 31 -11.19 -58.18 32.00
N LEU A 32 -11.70 -58.94 31.01
CA LEU A 32 -11.73 -58.50 29.60
C LEU A 32 -12.53 -57.20 29.41
N ARG A 33 -13.67 -57.06 30.11
CA ARG A 33 -14.47 -55.81 30.09
C ARG A 33 -13.73 -54.65 30.76
N TRP A 34 -12.85 -54.91 31.70
CA TRP A 34 -12.05 -53.88 32.34
C TRP A 34 -10.94 -53.41 31.38
N GLU A 35 -10.24 -54.33 30.72
CA GLU A 35 -9.25 -54.01 29.68
C GLU A 35 -9.87 -53.28 28.48
N GLN A 36 -11.05 -53.69 28.02
CA GLN A 36 -11.80 -52.97 26.99
C GLN A 36 -12.15 -51.54 27.41
N ARG A 37 -12.50 -51.32 28.68
CA ARG A 37 -12.80 -49.97 29.18
C ARG A 37 -11.55 -49.09 29.22
N GLN A 38 -10.40 -49.63 29.64
CA GLN A 38 -9.13 -48.90 29.64
C GLN A 38 -8.69 -48.52 28.23
N THR A 39 -8.75 -49.46 27.29
CA THR A 39 -8.40 -49.20 25.88
C THR A 39 -9.35 -48.20 25.22
N GLN A 40 -10.66 -48.26 25.53
CA GLN A 40 -11.63 -47.26 25.06
C GLN A 40 -11.33 -45.86 25.63
N GLN A 41 -11.00 -45.75 26.92
CA GLN A 41 -10.62 -44.47 27.53
C GLN A 41 -9.38 -43.88 26.87
N LEU A 42 -8.33 -44.69 26.69
CA LEU A 42 -7.10 -44.25 26.03
C LEU A 42 -7.35 -43.80 24.59
N MET A 43 -8.22 -44.50 23.84
CA MET A 43 -8.59 -44.08 22.48
C MET A 43 -9.28 -42.71 22.48
N VAL A 44 -10.18 -42.44 23.43
CA VAL A 44 -10.85 -41.14 23.55
C VAL A 44 -9.85 -40.04 23.87
N GLU A 45 -8.97 -40.25 24.86
CA GLU A 45 -7.94 -39.26 25.23
C GLU A 45 -6.99 -38.94 24.07
N MET A 46 -6.55 -39.98 23.35
CA MET A 46 -5.69 -39.82 22.18
C MET A 46 -6.41 -39.05 21.06
N GLN A 47 -7.71 -39.31 20.86
CA GLN A 47 -8.51 -38.63 19.86
C GLN A 47 -8.76 -37.16 20.24
N GLU A 48 -9.01 -36.86 21.52
CA GLU A 48 -9.13 -35.49 22.03
C GLU A 48 -7.82 -34.71 21.87
N HIS A 49 -6.69 -35.32 22.20
CA HIS A 49 -5.37 -34.70 22.02
C HIS A 49 -5.12 -34.39 20.54
N HIS A 50 -5.34 -35.37 19.66
CA HIS A 50 -5.21 -35.16 18.21
C HIS A 50 -6.16 -34.06 17.71
N GLN A 51 -7.39 -33.99 18.24
CA GLN A 51 -8.35 -32.94 17.90
C GLN A 51 -7.91 -31.55 18.39
N GLN A 52 -7.24 -31.47 19.55
CA GLN A 52 -6.66 -30.22 20.04
C GLN A 52 -5.48 -29.77 19.17
N GLU A 53 -4.57 -30.68 18.81
CA GLU A 53 -3.43 -30.38 17.93
C GLU A 53 -3.88 -29.92 16.55
N THR A 54 -4.84 -30.63 15.95
CA THR A 54 -5.43 -30.25 14.65
C THR A 54 -6.12 -28.89 14.74
N CYS A 55 -6.85 -28.59 15.82
CA CYS A 55 -7.44 -27.28 16.04
C CYS A 55 -6.37 -26.16 16.14
N ALA A 56 -5.28 -26.41 16.88
CA ALA A 56 -4.18 -25.47 17.01
C ALA A 56 -3.49 -25.21 15.65
N LEU A 57 -3.25 -26.27 14.87
CA LEU A 57 -2.66 -26.18 13.54
C LEU A 57 -3.56 -25.40 12.58
N VAL A 58 -4.88 -25.66 12.58
CA VAL A 58 -5.85 -24.94 11.75
C VAL A 58 -5.88 -23.44 12.09
N LYS A 59 -5.78 -23.07 13.38
CA LYS A 59 -5.68 -21.67 13.81
C LYS A 59 -4.42 -21.01 13.24
N GLN A 60 -3.27 -21.68 13.31
CA GLN A 60 -2.02 -21.17 12.73
C GLN A 60 -2.12 -20.99 11.22
N ILE A 61 -2.67 -21.99 10.50
CA ILE A 61 -2.89 -21.92 9.05
C ILE A 61 -3.76 -20.70 8.70
N ARG A 62 -4.80 -20.40 9.48
CA ARG A 62 -5.63 -19.20 9.26
C ARG A 62 -4.81 -17.92 9.41
N ILE A 63 -4.02 -17.79 10.48
CA ILE A 63 -3.15 -16.62 10.69
C ILE A 63 -2.17 -16.44 9.54
N TYR A 64 -1.51 -17.51 9.09
CA TYR A 64 -0.58 -17.44 7.97
C TYR A 64 -1.29 -17.10 6.65
N ARG A 65 -2.50 -17.62 6.43
CA ARG A 65 -3.31 -17.25 5.26
C ARG A 65 -3.64 -15.75 5.25
N ASP A 66 -4.09 -15.20 6.37
CA ASP A 66 -4.42 -13.78 6.48
C ASP A 66 -3.18 -12.90 6.23
N LYS A 67 -2.01 -13.33 6.73
CA LYS A 67 -0.73 -12.66 6.45
C LYS A 67 -0.34 -12.72 4.97
N ILE A 68 -0.52 -13.87 4.32
CA ILE A 68 -0.25 -14.02 2.88
C ILE A 68 -1.16 -13.10 2.08
N GLN A 69 -2.45 -13.06 2.38
CA GLN A 69 -3.40 -12.18 1.69
C GLN A 69 -3.05 -10.70 1.88
N ALA A 70 -2.64 -10.28 3.07
CA ALA A 70 -2.21 -8.91 3.32
C ALA A 70 -0.95 -8.55 2.52
N LEU A 71 0.03 -9.46 2.44
CA LEU A 71 1.24 -9.29 1.66
C LEU A 71 0.94 -9.26 0.14
N GLU A 72 0.04 -10.10 -0.34
CA GLU A 72 -0.41 -10.10 -1.74
C GLU A 72 -1.08 -8.77 -2.10
N GLN A 73 -1.93 -8.24 -1.21
CA GLN A 73 -2.56 -6.94 -1.41
C GLN A 73 -1.54 -5.79 -1.44
N GLU A 74 -0.55 -5.81 -0.53
CA GLU A 74 0.53 -4.82 -0.50
C GLU A 74 1.39 -4.91 -1.77
N ASN A 75 1.77 -6.11 -2.20
CA ASN A 75 2.51 -6.33 -3.43
C ASN A 75 1.75 -5.81 -4.66
N GLY A 76 0.44 -6.03 -4.74
CA GLY A 76 -0.40 -5.48 -5.80
C GLY A 76 -0.42 -3.96 -5.82
N ALA A 77 -0.56 -3.31 -4.66
CA ALA A 77 -0.50 -1.85 -4.56
C ALA A 77 0.88 -1.28 -4.92
N LEU A 78 1.96 -1.98 -4.58
CA LEU A 78 3.32 -1.62 -4.97
C LEU A 78 3.54 -1.74 -6.48
N ALA A 79 2.98 -2.77 -7.12
CA ALA A 79 3.03 -2.95 -8.57
C ALA A 79 2.31 -1.79 -9.30
N GLU A 80 1.10 -1.43 -8.87
CA GLU A 80 0.36 -0.29 -9.42
C GLU A 80 1.17 1.02 -9.29
N MET A 81 1.76 1.26 -8.12
CA MET A 81 2.61 2.43 -7.88
C MET A 81 3.85 2.45 -8.78
N LEU A 82 4.45 1.29 -9.06
CA LEU A 82 5.58 1.15 -9.95
C LEU A 82 5.20 1.48 -11.39
N ASP A 83 4.07 0.97 -11.87
CA ASP A 83 3.57 1.24 -13.23
C ASP A 83 3.26 2.72 -13.43
N LEU A 84 2.63 3.36 -12.45
CA LEU A 84 2.39 4.80 -12.44
C LEU A 84 3.70 5.58 -12.52
N ARG A 85 4.72 5.15 -11.77
CA ARG A 85 6.03 5.78 -11.75
C ARG A 85 6.75 5.64 -13.09
N VAL A 86 6.71 4.45 -13.70
CA VAL A 86 7.29 4.18 -15.04
C VAL A 86 6.63 5.10 -16.07
N GLN A 87 5.30 5.18 -16.07
CA GLN A 87 4.57 6.04 -17.01
C GLN A 87 4.93 7.52 -16.84
N ASN A 88 4.87 8.04 -15.61
CA ASN A 88 5.25 9.42 -15.33
C ASN A 88 6.69 9.68 -15.76
N HIS A 89 7.63 8.76 -15.48
CA HIS A 89 9.01 8.87 -15.92
C HIS A 89 9.12 8.98 -17.45
N ARG A 90 8.43 8.14 -18.22
CA ARG A 90 8.43 8.20 -19.70
C ARG A 90 7.89 9.53 -20.19
N ILE A 91 6.72 9.95 -19.68
CA ILE A 91 6.05 11.21 -20.03
C ILE A 91 6.99 12.41 -19.86
N VAL A 92 7.73 12.49 -18.75
CA VAL A 92 8.53 13.69 -18.44
C VAL A 92 9.95 13.67 -19.02
N THR A 93 10.45 12.52 -19.47
CA THR A 93 11.83 12.38 -19.97
C THR A 93 11.94 12.27 -21.49
N GLY A 94 10.94 11.70 -22.16
CA GLY A 94 10.92 11.50 -23.61
C GLY A 94 9.54 11.61 -24.27
N GLY A 95 8.49 11.72 -23.46
CA GLY A 95 7.10 11.72 -23.89
C GLY A 95 6.54 10.31 -24.06
N LEU A 96 5.21 10.20 -24.03
CA LEU A 96 4.49 8.93 -24.14
C LEU A 96 3.33 9.08 -25.13
N PRO A 97 3.28 8.28 -26.22
CA PRO A 97 2.13 8.27 -27.11
C PRO A 97 0.87 7.89 -26.33
N VAL A 98 -0.22 8.61 -26.56
CA VAL A 98 -1.47 8.37 -25.82
C VAL A 98 -1.93 6.91 -25.92
N GLN A 99 -1.71 6.25 -27.06
CA GLN A 99 -2.13 4.87 -27.30
C GLN A 99 -1.46 3.85 -26.37
N GLU A 100 -0.27 4.19 -25.84
CA GLU A 100 0.48 3.35 -24.91
C GLU A 100 0.12 3.59 -23.43
N LEU A 101 -0.83 4.50 -23.14
CA LEU A 101 -1.31 4.73 -21.79
C LEU A 101 -2.17 3.58 -21.30
N VAL A 102 -1.96 3.18 -20.04
CA VAL A 102 -2.94 2.32 -19.36
C VAL A 102 -4.24 3.10 -19.10
N PRO A 103 -5.41 2.52 -19.40
CA PRO A 103 -6.70 3.23 -19.36
C PRO A 103 -7.05 3.86 -18.00
N GLU A 104 -6.61 3.25 -16.90
CA GLU A 104 -6.98 3.63 -15.52
C GLU A 104 -6.27 4.89 -15.00
N TRP A 105 -5.22 5.36 -15.70
CA TRP A 105 -4.47 6.55 -15.29
C TRP A 105 -5.25 7.86 -15.49
N PHE A 106 -6.29 7.87 -16.33
CA PHE A 106 -7.06 9.06 -16.67
C PHE A 106 -8.22 9.30 -15.69
N LEU A 107 -7.99 10.12 -14.67
CA LEU A 107 -9.05 10.60 -13.75
C LEU A 107 -9.67 11.93 -14.19
N SER A 108 -9.23 12.53 -15.30
CA SER A 108 -9.75 13.83 -15.70
C SER A 108 -11.04 13.73 -16.50
N ARG A 109 -12.05 14.51 -16.08
CA ARG A 109 -13.36 14.64 -16.77
C ARG A 109 -13.27 15.37 -18.11
N SER A 110 -12.11 15.94 -18.45
CA SER A 110 -11.86 16.66 -19.71
C SER A 110 -11.76 15.75 -20.94
N GLY A 111 -11.77 14.42 -20.75
CA GLY A 111 -11.67 13.45 -21.85
C GLY A 111 -10.23 13.14 -22.23
N ARG A 112 -9.97 11.88 -22.63
CA ARG A 112 -8.65 11.47 -23.14
C ARG A 112 -8.39 12.21 -24.45
N PRO A 113 -7.24 12.89 -24.63
CA PRO A 113 -6.88 13.40 -25.96
C PRO A 113 -6.79 12.20 -26.91
N GLU A 114 -7.55 12.19 -28.02
CA GLU A 114 -7.64 10.99 -28.88
C GLU A 114 -6.32 10.64 -29.57
N GLN A 115 -5.44 11.63 -29.77
CA GLN A 115 -4.14 11.49 -30.41
C GLN A 115 -3.13 12.46 -29.80
N GLY A 116 -1.84 12.10 -29.86
CA GLY A 116 -0.74 13.00 -29.50
C GLY A 116 0.30 12.37 -28.58
N LEU A 117 1.33 13.16 -28.28
CA LEU A 117 2.40 12.81 -27.35
C LEU A 117 2.12 13.51 -26.01
N LEU A 118 1.96 12.72 -24.94
CA LEU A 118 1.98 13.26 -23.59
C LEU A 118 3.40 13.58 -23.19
N THR A 119 3.57 14.76 -22.61
CA THR A 119 4.82 15.31 -22.11
C THR A 119 4.56 15.86 -20.71
N GLY A 120 5.62 16.23 -19.99
CA GLY A 120 5.45 16.92 -18.70
C GLY A 120 4.60 18.20 -18.80
N ILE A 121 4.51 18.85 -19.97
CA ILE A 121 3.78 20.10 -20.18
C ILE A 121 2.26 19.88 -20.24
N ASN A 122 1.81 18.82 -20.93
CA ASN A 122 0.39 18.59 -21.25
C ASN A 122 -0.23 17.42 -20.48
N MET A 123 0.53 16.70 -19.65
CA MET A 123 -0.03 15.64 -18.81
C MET A 123 -1.02 16.20 -17.76
N PRO A 124 -2.10 15.47 -17.42
CA PRO A 124 -3.03 15.90 -16.38
C PRO A 124 -2.35 15.98 -15.01
N LEU A 125 -2.41 17.13 -14.35
CA LEU A 125 -1.85 17.35 -13.02
C LEU A 125 -2.71 16.75 -11.90
N LEU A 126 -3.91 16.27 -12.21
CA LEU A 126 -4.74 15.50 -11.28
C LEU A 126 -4.51 13.98 -11.37
N SER A 127 -3.47 13.56 -12.10
CA SER A 127 -3.03 12.16 -12.16
C SER A 127 -2.16 11.78 -10.97
N ARG A 128 -2.08 10.47 -10.66
CA ARG A 128 -1.14 9.93 -9.66
C ARG A 128 0.28 9.90 -10.24
N SER A 129 1.26 10.28 -9.44
CA SER A 129 2.67 10.28 -9.85
C SER A 129 3.35 8.91 -9.78
N GLY A 130 2.97 8.07 -8.80
CA GLY A 130 3.68 6.82 -8.48
C GLY A 130 4.99 7.01 -7.71
N PHE A 131 5.37 8.25 -7.36
CA PHE A 131 6.62 8.51 -6.65
C PHE A 131 6.46 8.34 -5.14
N SER A 132 7.39 7.60 -4.51
CA SER A 132 7.45 7.45 -3.05
C SER A 132 8.20 8.61 -2.39
N ALA A 133 8.02 8.77 -1.08
CA ALA A 133 8.78 9.76 -0.31
C ALA A 133 10.31 9.55 -0.48
N GLY A 134 10.76 8.30 -0.40
CA GLY A 134 12.17 7.94 -0.60
C GLY A 134 12.69 8.30 -2.00
N ALA A 135 11.86 8.22 -3.03
CA ALA A 135 12.23 8.63 -4.39
C ALA A 135 12.54 10.14 -4.46
N PHE A 136 11.74 10.98 -3.81
CA PHE A 136 12.01 12.41 -3.69
C PHE A 136 13.26 12.69 -2.86
N GLU A 137 13.40 12.05 -1.69
CA GLU A 137 14.58 12.23 -0.83
C GLU A 137 15.88 11.87 -1.57
N LYS A 138 15.83 10.85 -2.41
CA LYS A 138 16.95 10.48 -3.27
C LYS A 138 17.27 11.58 -4.28
N ALA A 139 16.27 12.12 -4.97
CA ALA A 139 16.47 13.22 -5.91
C ALA A 139 17.06 14.46 -5.22
N TRP A 140 16.60 14.78 -4.00
CA TRP A 140 17.14 15.88 -3.20
C TRP A 140 18.61 15.70 -2.85
N ARG A 141 19.02 14.49 -2.46
CA ARG A 141 20.43 14.18 -2.20
C ARG A 141 21.27 14.30 -3.48
N HIS A 142 20.77 13.75 -4.59
CA HIS A 142 21.47 13.77 -5.88
C HIS A 142 21.80 15.21 -6.34
N TYR A 143 20.86 16.15 -6.18
CA TYR A 143 21.06 17.54 -6.59
C TYR A 143 21.59 18.48 -5.49
N GLY A 144 21.95 17.95 -4.32
CA GLY A 144 22.40 18.77 -3.18
C GLY A 144 21.34 19.79 -2.73
N ALA A 145 20.07 19.41 -2.77
CA ALA A 145 18.92 20.25 -2.41
C ALA A 145 18.60 20.12 -0.92
N ALA A 146 19.56 20.48 -0.05
CA ALA A 146 19.42 20.35 1.41
C ALA A 146 18.17 21.05 1.97
N GLY A 147 17.73 22.13 1.33
CA GLY A 147 16.50 22.85 1.67
C GLY A 147 15.21 22.06 1.43
N LEU A 148 15.26 20.94 0.71
CA LEU A 148 14.11 20.07 0.41
C LEU A 148 14.19 18.70 1.12
N LEU A 149 15.30 18.39 1.81
CA LEU A 149 15.39 17.14 2.57
C LEU A 149 14.28 17.06 3.63
N GLY A 150 13.67 15.88 3.72
CA GLY A 150 12.54 15.60 4.61
C GLY A 150 11.16 16.02 4.08
N THR A 151 11.08 16.59 2.86
CA THR A 151 9.77 17.00 2.29
C THR A 151 9.08 15.90 1.48
N GLY A 152 9.75 14.76 1.22
CA GLY A 152 9.21 13.67 0.40
C GLY A 152 7.88 13.14 0.92
N GLU A 153 7.73 12.96 2.23
CA GLU A 153 6.45 12.53 2.83
C GLU A 153 5.34 13.56 2.64
N ALA A 154 5.66 14.85 2.75
CA ALA A 154 4.68 15.91 2.60
C ALA A 154 4.14 15.97 1.16
N LEU A 155 4.98 15.72 0.16
CA LEU A 155 4.58 15.65 -1.25
C LEU A 155 3.59 14.50 -1.49
N VAL A 156 3.91 13.29 -1.03
CA VAL A 156 3.02 12.12 -1.19
C VAL A 156 1.71 12.31 -0.43
N LYS A 157 1.76 12.85 0.80
CA LYS A 157 0.55 13.13 1.59
C LYS A 157 -0.30 14.23 0.95
N ALA A 158 0.31 15.23 0.32
CA ALA A 158 -0.40 16.28 -0.40
C ALA A 158 -1.09 15.74 -1.67
N GLU A 159 -0.42 14.88 -2.44
CA GLU A 159 -1.04 14.17 -3.58
C GLU A 159 -2.23 13.33 -3.11
N LYS A 160 -2.07 12.51 -2.06
CA LYS A 160 -3.18 11.71 -1.52
C LYS A 160 -4.37 12.57 -1.07
N LYS A 161 -4.11 13.76 -0.53
CA LYS A 161 -5.16 14.64 0.02
C LYS A 161 -5.88 15.47 -1.03
N TYR A 162 -5.15 16.03 -2.00
CA TYR A 162 -5.69 17.00 -2.95
C TYR A 162 -5.75 16.48 -4.39
N GLY A 163 -5.15 15.32 -4.66
CA GLY A 163 -5.09 14.70 -5.98
C GLY A 163 -4.12 15.38 -6.95
N VAL A 164 -3.28 16.31 -6.49
CA VAL A 164 -2.28 16.98 -7.35
C VAL A 164 -1.04 16.10 -7.46
N ASN A 165 -0.65 15.77 -8.69
CA ASN A 165 0.49 14.92 -9.02
C ASN A 165 1.76 15.36 -8.26
N ALA A 166 2.30 14.46 -7.42
CA ALA A 166 3.40 14.79 -6.51
C ALA A 166 4.69 15.18 -7.25
N LEU A 167 4.96 14.59 -8.42
CA LEU A 167 6.13 14.91 -9.23
C LEU A 167 6.03 16.33 -9.79
N ALA A 168 4.86 16.70 -10.33
CA ALA A 168 4.63 18.07 -10.80
C ALA A 168 4.70 19.09 -9.67
N LEU A 169 4.07 18.78 -8.53
CA LEU A 169 4.12 19.63 -7.33
C LEU A 169 5.56 19.85 -6.85
N ALA A 170 6.36 18.78 -6.80
CA ALA A 170 7.78 18.85 -6.43
C ALA A 170 8.59 19.70 -7.43
N ALA A 171 8.32 19.57 -8.72
CA ALA A 171 9.00 20.36 -9.75
C ALA A 171 8.67 21.85 -9.68
N ILE A 172 7.41 22.22 -9.40
CA ILE A 172 7.00 23.60 -9.13
C ILE A 172 7.79 24.13 -7.93
N ILE A 173 7.80 23.39 -6.81
CA ILE A 173 8.57 23.78 -5.61
C ILE A 173 10.04 24.01 -5.92
N VAL A 174 10.68 23.10 -6.67
CA VAL A 174 12.09 23.24 -7.05
C VAL A 174 12.31 24.48 -7.90
N HIS A 175 11.41 24.75 -8.85
CA HIS A 175 11.47 25.92 -9.71
C HIS A 175 11.36 27.21 -8.89
N GLU A 176 10.33 27.33 -8.06
CA GLU A 176 10.03 28.55 -7.27
C GLU A 176 11.03 28.81 -6.14
N SER A 177 11.60 27.76 -5.56
CA SER A 177 12.54 27.89 -4.44
C SER A 177 14.02 27.82 -4.83
N GLY A 178 14.31 27.56 -6.11
CA GLY A 178 15.66 27.29 -6.58
C GLY A 178 16.29 26.11 -5.85
N TRP A 179 15.64 24.94 -5.91
CA TRP A 179 16.05 23.72 -5.17
C TRP A 179 16.08 23.91 -3.64
N GLY A 180 15.16 24.70 -3.09
CA GLY A 180 15.06 24.99 -1.65
C GLY A 180 16.12 25.96 -1.13
N ARG A 181 16.85 26.66 -2.00
CA ARG A 181 17.97 27.55 -1.63
C ARG A 181 17.54 28.99 -1.38
N SER A 182 16.34 29.39 -1.83
CA SER A 182 15.85 30.76 -1.68
C SER A 182 15.79 31.21 -0.22
N SER A 183 15.91 32.51 0.03
CA SER A 183 15.76 33.09 1.37
C SER A 183 14.37 32.81 1.95
N LEU A 184 13.33 32.86 1.12
CA LEU A 184 11.95 32.51 1.49
C LEU A 184 11.82 31.05 1.93
N ALA A 185 12.42 30.12 1.19
CA ALA A 185 12.40 28.70 1.52
C ALA A 185 13.10 28.42 2.86
N ARG A 186 14.25 29.06 3.09
CA ARG A 186 15.08 28.82 4.29
C ARG A 186 14.56 29.52 5.54
N GLN A 187 14.09 30.77 5.42
CA GLN A 187 13.75 31.60 6.57
C GLN A 187 12.24 31.64 6.85
N LYS A 188 11.40 31.43 5.83
CA LYS A 188 9.94 31.51 5.96
C LYS A 188 9.22 30.19 5.71
N ASN A 189 9.97 29.11 5.45
CA ASN A 189 9.45 27.83 4.98
C ASN A 189 8.56 27.96 3.72
N ASN A 190 8.72 29.05 2.97
CA ASN A 190 7.89 29.36 1.82
C ASN A 190 8.60 28.89 0.54
N LEU A 191 8.23 27.69 0.12
CA LEU A 191 8.83 26.97 -1.01
C LEU A 191 8.29 27.41 -2.38
N ALA A 192 7.25 28.24 -2.41
CA ALA A 192 6.51 28.55 -3.63
C ALA A 192 6.34 30.07 -3.86
N GLY A 193 7.06 30.91 -3.10
CA GLY A 193 6.97 32.37 -3.25
C GLY A 193 5.61 32.96 -2.89
N ILE A 194 4.80 32.28 -2.06
CA ILE A 194 3.41 32.69 -1.77
C ILE A 194 3.39 34.09 -1.13
N ASN A 195 2.62 35.01 -1.74
CA ASN A 195 2.48 36.42 -1.37
C ASN A 195 3.78 37.25 -1.43
N ALA A 196 4.80 36.80 -2.16
CA ALA A 196 5.98 37.64 -2.44
C ALA A 196 5.62 38.70 -3.50
N THR A 197 5.52 39.97 -3.11
CA THR A 197 5.18 41.06 -4.05
C THR A 197 6.43 41.71 -4.64
N ASN A 198 6.33 42.34 -5.81
CA ASN A 198 7.47 43.01 -6.45
C ASN A 198 8.11 44.11 -5.59
N SER A 199 7.29 44.83 -4.81
CA SER A 199 7.74 45.97 -3.99
C SER A 199 8.46 45.57 -2.71
N ASN A 200 8.10 44.43 -2.11
CA ASN A 200 8.76 43.89 -0.92
C ASN A 200 8.64 42.36 -0.87
N PRO A 201 9.38 41.64 -1.74
CA PRO A 201 9.20 40.21 -1.93
C PRO A 201 9.38 39.42 -0.63
N PHE A 202 10.37 39.79 0.18
CA PHE A 202 10.64 39.08 1.43
C PHE A 202 9.69 39.48 2.56
N GLY A 203 9.43 40.79 2.74
CA GLY A 203 8.59 41.27 3.84
C GLY A 203 7.14 40.82 3.73
N ASN A 204 6.58 40.87 2.51
CA ASN A 204 5.18 40.52 2.26
C ASN A 204 4.94 39.02 2.09
N ALA A 205 5.98 38.26 1.74
CA ALA A 205 5.87 36.83 1.60
C ALA A 205 5.35 36.16 2.87
N ARG A 206 4.41 35.25 2.67
CA ARG A 206 3.83 34.45 3.74
C ARG A 206 4.91 33.64 4.45
N THR A 207 4.79 33.56 5.76
CA THR A 207 5.58 32.65 6.60
C THR A 207 4.74 31.43 6.95
N PHE A 208 5.30 30.25 6.77
CA PHE A 208 4.69 28.96 7.12
C PHE A 208 5.40 28.35 8.34
N LYS A 209 4.66 27.58 9.14
CA LYS A 209 5.21 26.88 10.31
C LYS A 209 6.21 25.80 9.90
N SER A 210 6.00 25.20 8.73
CA SER A 210 6.89 24.20 8.16
C SER A 210 6.83 24.19 6.64
N LYS A 211 7.85 23.61 6.01
CA LYS A 211 7.86 23.35 4.56
C LYS A 211 6.69 22.47 4.14
N ALA A 212 6.33 21.50 4.97
CA ALA A 212 5.15 20.68 4.75
C ALA A 212 3.89 21.54 4.65
N GLU A 213 3.67 22.50 5.55
CA GLU A 213 2.51 23.39 5.48
C GLU A 213 2.45 24.17 4.14
N CYS A 214 3.59 24.68 3.66
CA CYS A 214 3.67 25.33 2.35
C CYS A 214 3.30 24.37 1.20
N ILE A 215 3.76 23.12 1.24
CA ILE A 215 3.46 22.10 0.23
C ILE A 215 1.96 21.80 0.19
N PHE A 216 1.34 21.59 1.36
CA PHE A 216 -0.10 21.35 1.46
C PHE A 216 -0.91 22.57 1.02
N TYR A 217 -0.44 23.78 1.31
CA TYR A 217 -1.08 25.01 0.85
C TYR A 217 -1.03 25.14 -0.67
N LEU A 218 0.15 24.96 -1.27
CA LEU A 218 0.32 25.00 -2.73
C LEU A 218 -0.56 23.95 -3.42
N ALA A 219 -0.55 22.71 -2.94
CA ALA A 219 -1.38 21.64 -3.51
C ALA A 219 -2.89 21.96 -3.42
N LYS A 220 -3.35 22.52 -2.30
CA LYS A 220 -4.74 22.95 -2.14
C LYS A 220 -5.09 24.07 -3.13
N MET A 221 -4.25 25.10 -3.23
CA MET A 221 -4.43 26.25 -4.14
C MET A 221 -4.48 25.79 -5.60
N LEU A 222 -3.53 24.96 -6.03
CA LEU A 222 -3.53 24.38 -7.37
C LEU A 222 -4.81 23.59 -7.63
N LYS A 223 -5.22 22.72 -6.69
CA LYS A 223 -6.45 21.93 -6.82
C LYS A 223 -7.68 22.82 -6.98
N GLN A 224 -7.86 23.80 -6.09
CA GLN A 224 -9.09 24.59 -6.02
C GLN A 224 -9.17 25.64 -7.12
N ASP A 225 -8.09 26.38 -7.35
CA ASP A 225 -8.14 27.60 -8.14
C ASP A 225 -7.74 27.36 -9.60
N TYR A 226 -6.87 26.38 -9.86
CA TYR A 226 -6.27 26.14 -11.19
C TYR A 226 -6.77 24.86 -11.88
N LEU A 227 -6.99 23.78 -11.14
CA LEU A 227 -7.19 22.43 -11.71
C LEU A 227 -8.63 21.93 -11.62
N THR A 228 -9.54 22.68 -10.99
CA THR A 228 -10.95 22.31 -10.87
C THR A 228 -11.81 23.29 -11.65
N THR A 229 -12.73 22.77 -12.49
CA THR A 229 -13.70 23.59 -13.21
C THR A 229 -14.44 24.52 -12.27
N GLY A 230 -14.50 25.80 -12.60
CA GLY A 230 -15.09 26.85 -11.75
C GLY A 230 -14.10 27.52 -10.78
N GLY A 231 -12.87 27.02 -10.67
CA GLY A 231 -11.78 27.72 -10.00
C GLY A 231 -11.44 29.03 -10.71
N SER A 232 -11.02 30.05 -9.95
CA SER A 232 -10.80 31.41 -10.46
C SER A 232 -9.77 31.50 -11.60
N PHE A 233 -8.81 30.57 -11.64
CA PHE A 233 -7.73 30.50 -12.62
C PHE A 233 -7.81 29.26 -13.49
N TYR A 234 -8.95 28.56 -13.51
CA TYR A 234 -9.11 27.35 -14.29
C TYR A 234 -9.03 27.67 -15.80
N ARG A 235 -8.08 27.03 -16.47
CA ARG A 235 -7.88 27.07 -17.94
C ARG A 235 -7.68 25.68 -18.55
N GLY A 236 -7.82 24.63 -17.74
CA GLY A 236 -7.45 23.25 -18.05
C GLY A 236 -6.75 22.59 -16.87
N ASP A 237 -6.27 21.36 -17.05
CA ASP A 237 -5.79 20.49 -15.98
C ASP A 237 -4.28 20.14 -16.08
N ASN A 238 -3.53 20.82 -16.95
CA ASN A 238 -2.10 20.57 -17.23
C ASN A 238 -1.21 21.79 -16.92
N LEU A 239 0.11 21.65 -17.00
CA LEU A 239 1.03 22.78 -16.71
C LEU A 239 0.86 23.95 -17.67
N ALA A 240 0.56 23.70 -18.95
CA ALA A 240 0.31 24.79 -19.90
C ALA A 240 -0.91 25.64 -19.48
N ALA A 241 -1.99 25.00 -19.03
CA ALA A 241 -3.17 25.67 -18.49
C ALA A 241 -2.87 26.44 -17.20
N VAL A 242 -2.10 25.84 -16.28
CA VAL A 242 -1.67 26.51 -15.05
C VAL A 242 -0.85 27.76 -15.37
N ASN A 243 0.09 27.67 -16.32
CA ASN A 243 0.99 28.76 -16.68
C ASN A 243 0.22 30.03 -17.08
N ALA A 244 -0.88 29.88 -17.83
CA ALA A 244 -1.70 30.99 -18.32
C ALA A 244 -2.16 31.98 -17.23
N CYS A 245 -2.21 31.56 -15.96
CA CYS A 245 -2.59 32.41 -14.83
C CYS A 245 -1.61 32.34 -13.65
N TYR A 246 -0.56 31.51 -13.70
CA TYR A 246 0.37 31.33 -12.58
C TYR A 246 1.64 32.18 -12.73
N ALA A 247 2.16 32.31 -13.96
CA ALA A 247 3.39 33.04 -14.22
C ALA A 247 3.26 33.94 -15.45
N THR A 248 3.98 35.06 -15.44
CA THR A 248 4.10 35.93 -16.63
C THR A 248 5.11 35.37 -17.64
N ASP A 249 5.97 34.44 -17.24
CA ASP A 249 6.97 33.81 -18.09
C ASP A 249 6.32 32.72 -18.97
N PRO A 250 6.25 32.89 -20.30
CA PRO A 250 5.66 31.89 -21.19
C PRO A 250 6.42 30.55 -21.17
N ALA A 251 7.68 30.54 -20.75
CA ALA A 251 8.50 29.33 -20.66
C ALA A 251 8.38 28.59 -19.32
N TRP A 252 7.60 29.09 -18.35
CA TRP A 252 7.48 28.49 -17.01
C TRP A 252 7.07 27.02 -17.06
N ALA A 253 6.03 26.67 -17.83
CA ALA A 253 5.58 25.27 -17.95
C ALA A 253 6.68 24.33 -18.47
N SER A 254 7.45 24.77 -19.47
CA SER A 254 8.56 24.01 -20.04
C SER A 254 9.71 23.84 -19.04
N LYS A 255 10.02 24.88 -18.24
CA LYS A 255 11.04 24.81 -17.19
C LYS A 255 10.62 23.85 -16.07
N VAL A 256 9.36 23.89 -15.65
CA VAL A 256 8.82 22.95 -14.65
C VAL A 256 8.84 21.52 -15.20
N ALA A 257 8.39 21.30 -16.44
CA ALA A 257 8.43 19.98 -17.07
C ALA A 257 9.86 19.42 -17.18
N LEU A 258 10.85 20.26 -17.50
CA LEU A 258 12.26 19.88 -17.51
C LEU A 258 12.72 19.44 -16.11
N ILE A 259 12.32 20.17 -15.06
CA ILE A 259 12.63 19.80 -13.67
C ILE A 259 11.94 18.48 -13.28
N MET A 260 10.71 18.21 -13.75
CA MET A 260 10.07 16.89 -13.55
C MET A 260 10.94 15.78 -14.13
N GLY A 261 11.49 15.98 -15.33
CA GLY A 261 12.46 15.06 -15.95
C GLY A 261 13.72 14.84 -15.12
N LEU A 262 14.30 15.91 -14.55
CA LEU A 262 15.46 15.83 -13.67
C LEU A 262 15.17 15.01 -12.41
N ILE A 263 14.07 15.31 -11.72
CA ILE A 263 13.64 14.57 -10.52
C ILE A 263 13.41 13.10 -10.87
N ALA A 264 12.69 12.82 -11.97
CA ALA A 264 12.35 11.47 -12.38
C ALA A 264 13.58 10.61 -12.72
N ARG A 265 14.62 11.20 -13.33
CA ARG A 265 15.89 10.51 -13.60
C ARG A 265 16.67 10.27 -12.31
N ALA A 266 16.85 11.28 -11.47
CA ALA A 266 17.62 11.13 -10.23
C ALA A 266 16.98 10.16 -9.23
N ALA A 267 15.65 10.07 -9.23
CA ALA A 267 14.92 9.13 -8.40
C ALA A 267 15.12 7.65 -8.82
N THR A 268 15.45 7.38 -10.08
CA THR A 268 15.47 6.05 -10.68
C THR A 268 16.91 5.57 -10.96
N GLU A 269 17.30 4.40 -10.44
CA GLU A 269 18.67 3.86 -10.61
C GLU A 269 18.91 3.30 -12.00
N ASP A 270 17.92 2.56 -12.51
CA ASP A 270 17.98 1.92 -13.81
C ASP A 270 16.57 1.96 -14.44
N PRO A 271 16.29 2.95 -15.31
CA PRO A 271 15.00 3.07 -15.98
C PRO A 271 14.68 1.87 -16.88
N GLU A 272 15.70 1.27 -17.49
CA GLU A 272 15.56 0.13 -18.40
C GLU A 272 15.22 -1.15 -17.63
N ALA A 273 15.88 -1.41 -16.49
CA ALA A 273 15.49 -2.51 -15.61
C ALA A 273 14.08 -2.33 -15.02
N LEU A 274 13.68 -1.09 -14.74
CA LEU A 274 12.32 -0.77 -14.27
C LEU A 274 11.27 -1.08 -15.34
N ILE A 275 11.54 -0.74 -16.60
CA ILE A 275 10.67 -1.03 -17.76
C ILE A 275 10.69 -2.53 -18.11
N ALA A 276 11.86 -3.18 -18.05
CA ALA A 276 12.02 -4.60 -18.34
C ALA A 276 11.29 -5.49 -17.32
N ARG A 277 11.28 -5.10 -16.05
CA ARG A 277 10.60 -5.83 -14.97
C ARG A 277 9.08 -5.72 -15.05
N ALA A 278 8.56 -4.59 -15.53
CA ALA A 278 7.13 -4.40 -15.80
C ALA A 278 6.62 -5.19 -17.03
N ARG A 279 7.51 -5.63 -17.93
CA ARG A 279 7.18 -6.49 -19.08
C ARG A 279 7.27 -7.99 -18.81
N ALA A 280 7.78 -8.38 -17.63
CA ALA A 280 8.08 -9.76 -17.27
C ALA A 280 7.02 -10.41 -16.35
N VAL A 281 5.94 -9.68 -16.03
CA VAL A 281 4.75 -10.13 -15.29
C VAL A 281 3.57 -10.08 -16.24
#